data_AF-A0A699PUJ9-F1
#
_entry.id   AF-A0A699PUJ9-F1
#
_cell.length_a   1.000
_cell.length_b   1.000
_cell.length_c   1.000
_cell.angle_alpha   90.00
_cell.angle_beta   90.00
_cell.angle_gamma   90.00
#
_symmetry.space_group_name_H-M   'P 1'
#
loop_
_entity.id
_entity.type
_entity.pdbx_description
1 polymer ?
#
loop_
_entity_poly.entity_id
_entity_poly.type
_entity_poly.pdbx_seq_one_letter_code
_entity_poly.pdbx_strand_id
1 'polypeptide(L)'
;DTINKLQKENDYFQAKNSKIKQHYKELHDSIKITRATHIEKITSLLNEIETLETQVKGKMPVIPNENVIPKVSVCNKYAIDVEPIPPSQRNNRNVQQGYLNHLQDTLDTLCKIVEEARSNRPSDNSLKYACVYTKTSHELLENVIASYPKTVNKRDRYNASTHAKRNKHVTFAEPLETSPNNTSTQVKQLNEPKTNVPVIHSI
;
A
#
# COMPACT_ATOMS: atom_id res chain seq x y z
N ASP A 1 63.51 32.46 4.57
CA ASP A 1 62.67 31.39 3.98
C ASP A 1 61.25 31.25 4.52
N THR A 2 60.99 31.33 5.84
CA THR A 2 59.63 31.17 6.41
C THR A 2 58.59 32.17 5.89
N ILE A 3 58.98 33.44 5.71
CA ILE A 3 58.10 34.50 5.20
C ILE A 3 57.56 34.17 3.80
N ASN A 4 58.42 33.70 2.90
CA ASN A 4 58.03 33.32 1.54
C ASN A 4 57.08 32.11 1.52
N LYS A 5 57.24 31.16 2.46
CA LYS A 5 56.33 30.02 2.61
C LYS A 5 54.93 30.48 3.03
N LEU A 6 54.86 31.34 4.04
CA LEU A 6 53.59 31.90 4.52
C LEU A 6 52.88 32.74 3.45
N GLN A 7 53.63 33.53 2.67
CA GLN A 7 53.05 34.31 1.57
C GLN A 7 52.35 33.42 0.54
N LYS A 8 53.04 32.35 0.08
CA LYS A 8 52.47 31.39 -0.88
C LYS A 8 51.21 30.71 -0.34
N GLU A 9 51.19 30.40 0.95
CA GLU A 9 50.05 29.76 1.60
C GLU A 9 48.85 30.74 1.69
N ASN A 10 49.11 32.00 2.01
CA ASN A 10 48.08 33.04 2.01
C ASN A 10 47.48 33.27 0.61
N ASP A 11 48.31 33.36 -0.43
CA ASP A 11 47.85 33.50 -1.82
C ASP A 11 46.98 32.30 -2.24
N TYR A 12 47.36 31.10 -1.81
CA TYR A 12 46.57 29.88 -2.03
C TYR A 12 45.20 29.94 -1.34
N PHE A 13 45.15 30.38 -0.07
CA PHE A 13 43.88 30.55 0.63
C PHE A 13 43.01 31.63 0.00
N GLN A 14 43.59 32.73 -0.46
CA GLN A 14 42.86 33.79 -1.16
C GLN A 14 42.22 33.26 -2.45
N ALA A 15 42.96 32.47 -3.24
CA ALA A 15 42.43 31.83 -4.44
C ALA A 15 41.29 30.86 -4.12
N LYS A 16 41.44 30.03 -3.07
CA LYS A 16 40.37 29.12 -2.60
C LYS A 16 39.13 29.87 -2.14
N ASN A 17 39.28 30.93 -1.35
CA ASN A 17 38.18 31.74 -0.86
C ASN A 17 37.42 32.42 -2.01
N SER A 18 38.14 32.86 -3.03
CA SER A 18 37.54 33.45 -4.23
C SER A 18 36.69 32.42 -5.00
N LYS A 19 37.18 31.18 -5.15
CA LYS A 19 36.41 30.07 -5.75
C LYS A 19 35.18 29.71 -4.93
N ILE A 20 35.31 29.61 -3.60
CA ILE A 20 34.18 29.33 -2.71
C ILE A 20 33.10 30.42 -2.86
N LYS A 21 33.50 31.70 -2.86
CA LYS A 21 32.59 32.84 -3.06
C LYS A 21 31.88 32.78 -4.41
N GLN A 22 32.60 32.41 -5.47
CA GLN A 22 32.04 32.19 -6.81
C GLN A 22 30.98 31.08 -6.80
N HIS A 23 31.28 29.91 -6.22
CA HIS A 23 30.35 28.79 -6.14
C HIS A 23 29.07 29.13 -5.35
N TYR A 24 29.19 29.85 -4.24
CA TYR A 24 28.01 30.30 -3.50
C TYR A 24 27.11 31.22 -4.32
N LYS A 25 27.70 32.10 -5.13
CA LYS A 25 26.94 32.98 -6.04
C LYS A 25 26.20 32.16 -7.10
N GLU A 26 26.89 31.23 -7.75
CA GLU A 26 26.30 30.34 -8.77
C GLU A 26 25.17 29.47 -8.19
N LEU A 27 25.38 28.91 -6.99
CA LEU A 27 24.36 28.12 -6.30
C LEU A 27 23.12 28.96 -5.97
N HIS A 28 23.31 30.19 -5.48
CA HIS A 28 22.21 31.11 -5.19
C HIS A 28 21.41 31.44 -6.46
N ASP A 29 22.09 31.76 -7.55
CA ASP A 29 21.45 32.08 -8.83
C ASP A 29 20.71 30.87 -9.42
N SER A 30 21.29 29.66 -9.30
CA SER A 30 20.63 28.40 -9.68
C SER A 30 19.34 28.16 -8.90
N ILE A 31 19.38 28.28 -7.56
CA ILE A 31 18.18 28.13 -6.70
C ILE A 31 17.10 29.14 -7.09
N LYS A 32 17.49 30.40 -7.37
CA LYS A 32 16.58 31.46 -7.78
C LYS A 32 15.87 31.11 -9.11
N ILE A 33 16.62 30.62 -10.10
CA ILE A 33 16.08 30.20 -11.40
C ILE A 33 15.12 29.02 -11.23
N THR A 34 15.52 27.98 -10.51
CA THR A 34 14.66 26.81 -10.25
C THR A 34 13.36 27.21 -9.55
N ARG A 35 13.43 28.10 -8.54
CA ARG A 35 12.23 28.60 -7.86
C ARG A 35 11.29 29.34 -8.81
N ALA A 36 11.82 30.21 -9.69
CA ALA A 36 11.01 30.93 -10.67
C ALA A 36 10.29 29.96 -11.63
N THR A 37 11.01 28.99 -12.18
CA THR A 37 10.43 27.99 -13.10
C THR A 37 9.35 27.13 -12.44
N HIS A 38 9.49 26.78 -11.15
CA HIS A 38 8.45 26.05 -10.42
C HIS A 38 7.21 26.91 -10.17
N ILE A 39 7.38 28.20 -9.84
CA ILE A 39 6.25 29.14 -9.65
C ILE A 39 5.45 29.28 -10.96
N GLU A 40 6.13 29.40 -12.10
CA GLU A 40 5.47 29.48 -13.41
C GLU A 40 4.65 28.22 -13.72
N LYS A 41 5.24 27.03 -13.50
CA LYS A 41 4.54 25.74 -13.69
C LYS A 41 3.32 25.60 -12.79
N ILE A 42 3.44 25.95 -11.51
CA ILE A 42 2.32 25.88 -10.56
C ILE A 42 1.20 26.83 -10.98
N THR A 43 1.53 28.07 -11.36
CA THR A 43 0.55 29.05 -11.84
C THR A 43 -0.19 28.55 -13.07
N SER A 44 0.52 27.93 -14.03
CA SER A 44 -0.09 27.36 -15.23
C SER A 44 -1.08 26.24 -14.89
N LEU A 45 -0.72 25.32 -13.98
CA LEU A 45 -1.61 24.22 -13.56
C LEU A 45 -2.83 24.73 -12.80
N LEU A 46 -2.68 25.76 -11.97
CA LEU A 46 -3.80 26.37 -11.26
C LEU A 46 -4.82 26.97 -12.24
N ASN A 47 -4.35 27.68 -13.27
CA ASN A 47 -5.22 28.22 -14.30
C ASN A 47 -5.95 27.10 -15.07
N GLU A 48 -5.27 25.99 -15.37
CA GLU A 48 -5.89 24.84 -16.05
C GLU A 48 -7.01 24.22 -15.19
N ILE A 49 -6.78 24.04 -13.89
CA ILE A 49 -7.80 23.56 -12.95
C ILE A 49 -9.02 24.48 -12.94
N GLU A 50 -8.83 25.79 -12.84
CA GLU A 50 -9.93 26.77 -12.87
C GLU A 50 -10.74 26.69 -14.18
N THR A 51 -10.07 26.51 -15.33
CA THR A 51 -10.76 26.33 -16.61
C THR A 51 -11.54 25.02 -16.70
N LEU A 52 -11.08 23.95 -16.05
CA LEU A 52 -11.79 22.67 -16.02
C LEU A 52 -13.01 22.74 -15.09
N GLU A 53 -12.88 23.38 -13.92
CA GLU A 53 -13.98 23.58 -12.97
C GLU A 53 -15.14 24.34 -13.61
N THR A 54 -14.85 25.42 -14.34
CA THR A 54 -15.86 26.20 -15.06
C THR A 54 -16.57 25.39 -16.14
N GLN A 55 -15.84 24.54 -16.88
CA GLN A 55 -16.42 23.64 -17.89
C GLN A 55 -17.31 22.55 -17.29
N VAL A 56 -16.93 21.97 -16.15
CA VAL A 56 -17.74 20.95 -15.46
C VAL A 56 -19.03 21.57 -14.93
N LYS A 57 -18.96 22.75 -14.32
CA LYS A 57 -20.13 23.46 -13.81
C LYS A 57 -21.14 23.81 -14.90
N GLY A 58 -20.68 24.16 -16.10
CA GLY A 58 -21.56 24.44 -17.25
C GLY A 58 -22.22 23.21 -17.88
N LYS A 59 -21.68 22.00 -17.65
CA LYS A 59 -22.16 20.75 -18.25
C LYS A 59 -23.03 19.90 -17.32
N MET A 60 -23.03 20.16 -16.02
CA MET A 60 -23.85 19.41 -15.06
C MET A 60 -25.30 19.92 -15.10
N PRO A 61 -26.31 19.07 -15.41
CA PRO A 61 -27.70 19.46 -15.28
C PRO A 61 -27.94 19.78 -13.81
N VAL A 62 -28.31 21.03 -13.52
CA VAL A 62 -28.80 21.41 -12.19
C VAL A 62 -30.14 20.70 -12.01
N ILE A 63 -30.13 19.52 -11.38
CA ILE A 63 -31.36 18.89 -10.88
C ILE A 63 -31.79 19.76 -9.69
N PRO A 64 -32.93 20.46 -9.76
CA PRO A 64 -33.45 21.17 -8.59
C PRO A 64 -33.80 20.11 -7.55
N ASN A 65 -33.13 20.16 -6.40
CA ASN A 65 -33.52 19.37 -5.25
C ASN A 65 -34.85 19.90 -4.72
N GLU A 66 -35.96 19.50 -5.34
CA GLU A 66 -37.25 19.50 -4.68
C GLU A 66 -37.20 18.45 -3.57
N ASN A 67 -37.32 18.93 -2.33
CA ASN A 67 -37.42 18.14 -1.13
C ASN A 67 -38.67 17.23 -1.17
N VAL A 68 -38.59 16.12 -1.90
CA VAL A 68 -39.54 15.02 -1.77
C VAL A 68 -38.95 14.08 -0.73
N ILE A 69 -39.45 14.20 0.49
CA ILE A 69 -39.22 13.24 1.57
C ILE A 69 -39.60 11.85 1.02
N PRO A 70 -38.66 10.91 0.83
CA PRO A 70 -39.02 9.57 0.41
C PRO A 70 -39.67 8.92 1.62
N LYS A 71 -40.99 8.72 1.56
CA LYS A 71 -41.71 7.88 2.51
C LYS A 71 -41.29 6.44 2.20
N VAL A 72 -40.16 6.02 2.77
CA VAL A 72 -39.62 4.66 2.60
C VAL A 72 -40.56 3.69 3.31
N SER A 73 -41.46 3.11 2.52
CA SER A 73 -42.23 1.94 2.89
C SER A 73 -41.28 0.76 3.01
N VAL A 74 -41.20 0.17 4.19
CA VAL A 74 -40.44 -1.06 4.45
C VAL A 74 -41.10 -2.19 3.67
N CYS A 75 -40.46 -2.62 2.58
CA CYS A 75 -40.76 -3.90 1.96
C CYS A 75 -39.44 -4.66 1.73
N ASN A 76 -39.12 -5.52 2.69
CA ASN A 76 -38.10 -6.55 2.60
C ASN A 76 -38.40 -7.45 1.39
N LYS A 77 -37.71 -7.28 0.25
CA LYS A 77 -37.65 -8.28 -0.85
C LYS A 77 -36.72 -8.00 -2.02
N TYR A 78 -35.70 -7.15 -1.88
CA TYR A 78 -34.66 -7.03 -2.91
C TYR A 78 -33.34 -7.53 -2.35
N ALA A 79 -32.92 -8.72 -2.80
CA ALA A 79 -31.51 -9.08 -2.76
C ALA A 79 -30.79 -8.04 -3.62
N ILE A 80 -30.07 -7.13 -2.99
CA ILE A 80 -29.17 -6.24 -3.71
C ILE A 80 -28.07 -7.16 -4.21
N ASP A 81 -28.15 -7.54 -5.49
CA ASP A 81 -27.01 -8.10 -6.21
C ASP A 81 -26.01 -6.97 -6.40
N VAL A 82 -25.27 -6.69 -5.33
CA VAL A 82 -24.13 -5.78 -5.38
C VAL A 82 -23.05 -6.53 -6.13
N GLU A 83 -22.86 -6.16 -7.40
CA GLU A 83 -21.74 -6.62 -8.21
C GLU A 83 -20.45 -6.56 -7.36
N PRO A 84 -19.75 -7.68 -7.16
CA PRO A 84 -18.56 -7.70 -6.33
C PRO A 84 -17.54 -6.72 -6.89
N ILE A 85 -17.11 -5.79 -6.03
CA ILE A 85 -16.05 -4.82 -6.36
C ILE A 85 -14.86 -5.57 -7.00
N PRO A 86 -14.29 -5.07 -8.11
CA PRO A 86 -13.25 -5.77 -8.85
C PRO A 86 -12.09 -6.23 -7.96
N PRO A 87 -11.50 -7.41 -8.22
CA PRO A 87 -10.46 -8.02 -7.36
C PRO A 87 -9.13 -7.23 -7.28
N SER A 88 -8.96 -6.12 -8.01
CA SER A 88 -7.75 -5.30 -7.96
C SER A 88 -7.48 -4.71 -6.56
N GLN A 89 -8.53 -4.49 -5.76
CA GLN A 89 -8.40 -3.99 -4.39
C GLN A 89 -7.78 -5.01 -3.40
N ARG A 90 -7.81 -6.31 -3.72
CA ARG A 90 -7.24 -7.34 -2.83
C ARG A 90 -5.71 -7.31 -2.82
N ASN A 91 -5.10 -7.05 -3.97
CA ASN A 91 -3.63 -6.96 -4.08
C ASN A 91 -3.12 -5.67 -3.41
N ASN A 92 -3.86 -4.56 -3.56
CA ASN A 92 -3.53 -3.31 -2.88
C ASN A 92 -3.63 -3.41 -1.35
N ARG A 93 -4.51 -4.25 -0.81
CA ARG A 93 -4.68 -4.44 0.63
C ARG A 93 -3.44 -5.09 1.29
N ASN A 94 -2.89 -6.13 0.69
CA ASN A 94 -1.68 -6.78 1.20
C ASN A 94 -0.48 -5.83 1.17
N VAL A 95 -0.39 -5.02 0.11
CA VAL A 95 0.63 -3.97 -0.03
C VAL A 95 0.46 -2.89 1.03
N GLN A 96 -0.76 -2.39 1.25
CA GLN A 96 -1.08 -1.41 2.31
C GLN A 96 -0.74 -1.93 3.71
N GLN A 97 -1.07 -3.20 4.00
CA GLN A 97 -0.71 -3.83 5.27
C GLN A 97 0.82 -3.91 5.43
N GLY A 98 1.54 -4.26 4.36
CA GLY A 98 3.01 -4.27 4.36
C GLY A 98 3.61 -2.91 4.71
N TYR A 99 3.07 -1.82 4.14
CA TYR A 99 3.50 -0.46 4.47
C TYR A 99 3.23 -0.08 5.92
N LEU A 100 2.05 -0.43 6.46
CA LEU A 100 1.71 -0.14 7.85
C LEU A 100 2.62 -0.90 8.83
N ASN A 101 2.95 -2.16 8.53
CA ASN A 101 3.88 -2.95 9.33
C ASN A 101 5.28 -2.32 9.32
N HIS A 102 5.80 -1.94 8.15
CA HIS A 102 7.10 -1.27 8.05
C HIS A 102 7.12 0.06 8.82
N LEU A 103 6.03 0.83 8.75
CA LEU A 103 5.91 2.08 9.50
C LEU A 103 5.93 1.82 11.00
N GLN A 104 5.27 0.76 11.47
CA GLN A 104 5.33 0.32 12.86
C GLN A 104 6.76 -0.01 13.30
N ASP A 105 7.48 -0.84 12.53
CA ASP A 105 8.87 -1.21 12.83
C ASP A 105 9.80 0.02 12.87
N THR A 106 9.56 0.99 11.99
CA THR A 106 10.32 2.25 11.93
C THR A 106 10.07 3.10 13.18
N LEU A 107 8.81 3.24 13.61
CA LEU A 107 8.46 4.00 14.81
C LEU A 107 8.97 3.33 16.09
N ASP A 108 8.96 2.00 16.16
CA ASP A 108 9.55 1.23 17.26
C ASP A 108 11.06 1.49 17.37
N THR A 109 11.75 1.47 16.23
CA THR A 109 13.18 1.77 16.16
C THR A 109 13.45 3.21 16.59
N LEU A 110 12.66 4.16 16.10
CA LEU A 110 12.81 5.58 16.46
C LEU A 110 12.55 5.81 17.96
N CYS A 111 11.54 5.16 18.54
CA CYS A 111 11.30 5.22 19.98
C CYS A 111 12.49 4.70 20.79
N LYS A 112 13.08 3.57 20.40
CA LYS A 112 14.28 3.03 21.07
C LYS A 112 15.45 4.03 21.02
N ILE A 113 15.71 4.62 19.86
CA ILE A 113 16.77 5.61 19.68
C ILE A 113 16.51 6.85 20.56
N VAL A 114 15.28 7.35 20.58
CA VAL A 114 14.92 8.54 21.35
C VAL A 114 15.02 8.27 22.87
N GLU A 115 14.60 7.10 23.35
CA GLU A 115 14.71 6.74 24.76
C GLU A 115 16.17 6.50 25.20
N GLU A 116 17.00 5.90 24.33
CA GLU A 116 18.44 5.75 24.56
C GLU A 116 19.13 7.12 24.60
N ALA A 117 18.87 7.98 23.62
CA ALA A 117 19.41 9.34 23.58
C ALA A 117 18.98 10.15 24.82
N ARG A 118 17.73 10.00 25.28
CA ARG A 118 17.24 10.68 26.48
C ARG A 118 17.93 10.16 27.73
N SER A 119 18.23 8.87 27.80
CA SER A 119 18.98 8.26 28.91
C SER A 119 20.41 8.81 28.95
N ASN A 120 21.02 9.03 27.79
CA ASN A 120 22.37 9.61 27.67
C ASN A 120 22.39 11.13 27.92
N ARG A 121 21.32 11.86 27.58
CA ARG A 121 21.24 13.32 27.69
C ARG A 121 19.88 13.78 28.23
N PRO A 122 19.60 13.59 29.54
CA PRO A 122 18.29 13.86 30.11
C PRO A 122 17.89 15.34 30.15
N SER A 123 18.87 16.26 30.07
CA SER A 123 18.63 17.70 30.06
C SER A 123 18.33 18.27 28.68
N ASP A 124 18.29 17.45 27.62
CA ASP A 124 18.01 17.92 26.26
C ASP A 124 16.51 18.12 26.03
N ASN A 125 16.09 19.38 25.95
CA ASN A 125 14.71 19.74 25.65
C ASN A 125 14.25 19.21 24.29
N SER A 126 15.13 19.10 23.30
CA SER A 126 14.76 18.58 21.96
C SER A 126 14.35 17.11 22.01
N LEU A 127 15.00 16.31 22.86
CA LEU A 127 14.65 14.90 23.08
C LEU A 127 13.32 14.74 23.81
N LYS A 128 12.95 15.71 24.67
CA LYS A 128 11.62 15.74 25.27
C LYS A 128 10.53 15.89 24.21
N TYR A 129 10.72 16.78 23.24
CA TYR A 129 9.79 16.93 22.12
C TYR A 129 9.78 15.70 21.20
N ALA A 130 10.95 15.13 20.88
CA ALA A 130 11.04 13.92 20.07
C ALA A 130 10.28 12.75 20.71
N CYS A 131 10.38 12.58 22.03
CA CYS A 131 9.67 11.54 22.77
C CYS A 131 8.14 11.71 22.72
N VAL A 132 7.65 12.95 22.84
CA VAL A 132 6.21 13.23 22.68
C VAL A 132 5.77 12.91 21.25
N TYR A 133 6.53 13.36 20.26
CA TYR A 133 6.23 13.14 18.85
C TYR A 133 6.14 11.65 18.51
N THR A 134 7.14 10.84 18.88
CA THR A 134 7.15 9.41 18.57
C THR A 134 6.01 8.65 19.25
N LYS A 135 5.66 9.02 20.50
CA LYS A 135 4.50 8.46 21.20
C LYS A 135 3.18 8.78 20.50
N THR A 136 2.97 10.04 20.12
CA THR A 136 1.76 10.46 19.40
C THR A 136 1.67 9.79 18.03
N SER A 137 2.79 9.62 17.31
CA SER A 137 2.82 8.89 16.04
C SER A 137 2.43 7.42 16.20
N HIS A 138 2.85 6.76 17.29
CA HIS A 138 2.43 5.40 17.60
C HIS A 138 0.92 5.30 17.84
N GLU A 139 0.37 6.17 18.68
CA GLU A 139 -1.07 6.19 18.97
C GLU A 139 -1.92 6.43 17.71
N LEU A 140 -1.48 7.33 16.83
CA LEU A 140 -2.12 7.55 15.54
C LEU A 140 -2.07 6.30 14.66
N LEU A 141 -0.92 5.62 14.60
CA LEU A 141 -0.78 4.40 13.82
C LEU A 141 -1.67 3.27 14.35
N GLU A 142 -1.74 3.10 15.67
CA GLU A 142 -2.64 2.12 16.32
C GLU A 142 -4.10 2.40 15.96
N ASN A 143 -4.52 3.66 15.99
CA ASN A 143 -5.88 4.05 15.57
C ASN A 143 -6.15 3.72 14.10
N VAL A 144 -5.18 3.99 13.21
CA VAL A 144 -5.29 3.64 11.78
C VAL A 144 -5.41 2.13 11.60
N ILE A 145 -4.57 1.34 12.27
CA ILE A 145 -4.61 -0.13 12.22
C ILE A 145 -5.93 -0.66 12.80
N ALA A 146 -6.43 -0.08 13.89
CA ALA A 146 -7.69 -0.47 14.52
C ALA A 146 -8.92 -0.15 13.65
N SER A 147 -8.87 0.96 12.89
CA SER A 147 -9.92 1.34 11.94
C SER A 147 -9.98 0.44 10.70
N TYR A 148 -8.95 -0.38 10.48
CA TYR A 148 -8.85 -1.23 9.29
C TYR A 148 -9.85 -2.40 9.40
N PRO A 149 -10.74 -2.62 8.40
CA PRO A 149 -11.75 -3.67 8.48
C PRO A 149 -11.09 -5.05 8.59
N LYS A 150 -11.16 -5.68 9.77
CA LYS A 150 -10.83 -7.10 9.92
C LYS A 150 -11.93 -7.88 9.21
N THR A 151 -11.63 -8.37 8.01
CA THR A 151 -12.54 -9.25 7.29
C THR A 151 -12.66 -10.54 8.07
N VAL A 152 -13.71 -10.67 8.89
CA VAL A 152 -14.17 -11.97 9.36
C VAL A 152 -14.64 -12.71 8.11
N ASN A 153 -13.78 -13.54 7.55
CA ASN A 153 -14.10 -14.35 6.39
C ASN A 153 -15.25 -15.29 6.77
N LYS A 154 -16.49 -14.95 6.40
CA LYS A 154 -17.66 -15.79 6.66
C LYS A 154 -17.57 -17.18 5.98
N ARG A 155 -16.59 -17.41 5.10
CA ARG A 155 -16.33 -18.72 4.46
C ARG A 155 -15.76 -19.76 5.43
N ASP A 156 -14.97 -19.36 6.42
CA ASP A 156 -14.39 -20.33 7.36
C ASP A 156 -15.47 -20.96 8.26
N ARG A 157 -16.59 -20.26 8.45
CA ARG A 157 -17.74 -20.74 9.23
C ARG A 157 -18.60 -21.76 8.47
N TYR A 158 -18.56 -21.79 7.13
CA TYR A 158 -19.32 -22.77 6.33
C TYR A 158 -18.56 -24.08 6.09
N ASN A 159 -17.23 -24.04 6.10
CA ASN A 159 -16.41 -25.24 5.87
C ASN A 159 -16.32 -26.15 7.11
N ALA A 160 -16.51 -25.61 8.32
CA ALA A 160 -16.55 -26.40 9.55
C ALA A 160 -17.86 -27.20 9.74
N SER A 161 -18.95 -26.81 9.06
CA SER A 161 -20.27 -27.43 9.24
C SER A 161 -20.57 -28.60 8.30
N THR A 162 -19.68 -28.93 7.35
CA THR A 162 -20.03 -29.81 6.22
C THR A 162 -19.12 -31.03 6.07
N HIS A 163 -18.70 -31.63 7.20
CA HIS A 163 -18.12 -32.98 7.19
C HIS A 163 -18.69 -33.86 8.32
N ALA A 164 -20.02 -34.00 8.38
CA ALA A 164 -20.64 -35.02 9.20
C ALA A 164 -21.76 -35.73 8.43
N LYS A 165 -21.59 -37.06 8.29
CA LYS A 165 -22.58 -38.06 7.88
C LYS A 165 -23.06 -38.05 6.42
N ARG A 166 -22.50 -38.98 5.63
CA ARG A 166 -23.31 -39.96 4.86
C ARG A 166 -22.59 -41.31 4.79
N ASN A 167 -22.74 -42.13 5.82
CA ASN A 167 -22.65 -43.57 5.68
C ASN A 167 -24.09 -44.07 5.50
N LYS A 168 -24.48 -44.39 4.27
CA LYS A 168 -25.68 -45.20 4.01
C LYS A 168 -25.24 -46.36 3.13
N HIS A 169 -25.10 -47.53 3.76
CA HIS A 169 -25.06 -48.82 3.10
C HIS A 169 -26.41 -49.03 2.40
N VAL A 170 -26.41 -49.40 1.12
CA VAL A 170 -27.61 -49.83 0.40
C VAL A 170 -27.39 -51.28 0.00
N THR A 171 -28.19 -52.16 0.60
CA THR A 171 -28.36 -53.57 0.23
C THR A 171 -29.24 -53.63 -1.02
N PHE A 172 -28.78 -54.29 -2.08
CA PHE A 172 -29.56 -54.54 -3.29
C PHE A 172 -30.03 -56.00 -3.32
N ALA A 173 -31.30 -56.21 -3.68
CA ALA A 173 -31.89 -57.52 -3.97
C ALA A 173 -31.80 -57.82 -5.48
N GLU A 174 -31.48 -59.07 -5.83
CA GLU A 174 -31.62 -59.68 -7.17
C GLU A 174 -33.03 -60.29 -7.33
N PRO A 175 -33.46 -60.82 -8.50
CA PRO A 175 -33.02 -60.66 -9.91
C PRO A 175 -34.22 -60.51 -10.91
N LEU A 176 -33.97 -60.33 -12.22
CA LEU A 176 -34.46 -61.23 -13.30
C LEU A 176 -33.85 -60.87 -14.68
N GLU A 177 -33.38 -61.91 -15.38
CA GLU A 177 -32.84 -61.92 -16.76
C GLU A 177 -33.88 -61.41 -17.78
N THR A 178 -33.56 -60.86 -18.96
CA THR A 178 -32.80 -61.48 -20.06
C THR A 178 -32.61 -60.46 -21.21
N SER A 179 -31.51 -60.62 -21.95
CA SER A 179 -31.40 -60.56 -23.43
C SER A 179 -30.31 -59.61 -23.97
N PRO A 180 -29.46 -60.04 -24.92
CA PRO A 180 -28.12 -59.49 -25.11
C PRO A 180 -27.95 -58.74 -26.45
N ASN A 181 -26.69 -58.39 -26.72
CA ASN A 181 -26.07 -57.91 -27.97
C ASN A 181 -25.79 -56.39 -27.89
N ASN A 182 -24.56 -55.88 -28.01
CA ASN A 182 -23.33 -56.38 -28.61
C ASN A 182 -22.10 -55.53 -28.16
N THR A 183 -21.02 -56.26 -27.90
CA THR A 183 -19.56 -56.01 -27.99
C THR A 183 -19.14 -54.62 -28.53
N SER A 184 -18.16 -53.90 -27.96
CA SER A 184 -16.76 -54.34 -27.96
C SER A 184 -15.78 -53.39 -27.22
N THR A 185 -14.86 -54.04 -26.49
CA THR A 185 -13.45 -53.69 -26.22
C THR A 185 -13.09 -52.58 -25.22
N GLN A 186 -12.75 -53.04 -24.01
CA GLN A 186 -11.72 -52.44 -23.14
C GLN A 186 -10.33 -52.62 -23.77
N VAL A 187 -9.45 -51.62 -23.61
CA VAL A 187 -8.03 -51.91 -23.36
C VAL A 187 -7.54 -51.05 -22.19
N LYS A 188 -6.89 -51.76 -21.27
CA LYS A 188 -6.38 -51.34 -19.96
C LYS A 188 -5.04 -50.59 -20.06
N GLN A 189 -4.87 -49.69 -19.09
CA GLN A 189 -3.71 -49.44 -18.21
C GLN A 189 -2.31 -49.26 -18.81
N LEU A 190 -1.56 -48.28 -18.28
CA LEU A 190 -0.33 -48.55 -17.51
C LEU A 190 0.16 -47.30 -16.76
N ASN A 191 0.43 -47.46 -15.45
CA ASN A 191 1.13 -46.51 -14.58
C ASN A 191 2.64 -46.49 -14.94
N GLU A 192 3.48 -45.49 -14.70
CA GLU A 192 4.00 -45.01 -13.40
C GLU A 192 5.26 -44.10 -13.68
N PRO A 193 6.07 -43.65 -12.70
CA PRO A 193 6.37 -42.24 -12.42
C PRO A 193 7.78 -41.77 -12.88
N LYS A 194 8.01 -40.45 -12.99
CA LYS A 194 9.38 -39.90 -13.02
C LYS A 194 9.51 -38.59 -12.22
N THR A 195 10.14 -38.74 -11.07
CA THR A 195 10.96 -37.78 -10.33
C THR A 195 11.91 -37.04 -11.28
N ASN A 196 12.14 -35.73 -11.09
CA ASN A 196 13.45 -35.08 -11.25
C ASN A 196 13.44 -33.64 -10.70
N VAL A 197 14.43 -33.36 -9.86
CA VAL A 197 14.79 -32.09 -9.23
C VAL A 197 15.52 -31.19 -10.24
N PRO A 198 15.35 -29.85 -10.25
CA PRO A 198 16.23 -28.96 -10.99
C PRO A 198 17.32 -28.34 -10.09
N VAL A 199 18.57 -28.47 -10.53
CA VAL A 199 19.77 -27.83 -9.98
C VAL A 199 19.96 -26.45 -10.61
N ILE A 200 20.30 -25.46 -9.78
CA ILE A 200 20.62 -24.07 -10.15
C ILE A 200 22.08 -24.00 -10.61
N HIS A 201 22.36 -23.31 -11.73
CA HIS A 201 23.69 -22.75 -12.01
C HIS A 201 23.54 -21.27 -12.39
N SER A 202 24.15 -20.40 -11.58
CA SER A 202 24.49 -19.01 -11.90
C SER A 202 25.69 -18.97 -12.83
N ILE A 203 25.71 -18.02 -13.77
CA ILE A 203 26.67 -16.89 -13.84
C ILE A 203 25.86 -15.67 -14.29
#